data_AF-A0A2P7QIV1-F1
#
_entry.id   AF-A0A2P7QIV1-F1
#
_cell.length_a   1.000
_cell.length_b   1.000
_cell.length_c   1.000
_cell.angle_alpha   90.00
_cell.angle_beta   90.00
_cell.angle_gamma   90.00
#
_symmetry.space_group_name_H-M   'P 1'
#
loop_
_entity.id
_entity.type
_entity.pdbx_description
1 polymer ?
#
loop_
_entity_poly.entity_id
_entity_poly.type
_entity_poly.pdbx_seq_one_letter_code
_entity_poly.pdbx_strand_id
1 'polypeptide(L)' 'MEYFGVEFRRPGELITSVTTFGLDEDDALESALAIFDDFPEGDPRSYGDPLEVRIGTVAQELTFSTGWRKLQS' A
#
# COMPACT_ATOMS: atom_id res chain seq x y z
N MET A 1 9.28 16.95 2.86
CA MET A 1 9.22 15.52 3.18
C MET A 1 7.77 15.11 3.06
N GLU A 2 7.49 14.32 2.04
CA GLU A 2 6.15 13.93 1.63
C GLU A 2 5.93 12.45 1.97
N TYR A 3 4.66 12.08 2.05
CA TYR A 3 4.25 10.68 2.18
C TYR A 3 3.62 10.27 0.86
N PHE A 4 3.98 9.09 0.38
CA PHE A 4 3.32 8.49 -0.78
C PHE A 4 2.55 7.26 -0.32
N GLY A 5 1.31 7.18 -0.76
CA GLY A 5 0.43 6.04 -0.55
C GLY A 5 0.30 5.29 -1.86
N VAL A 6 0.55 3.99 -1.81
CA VAL A 6 0.35 3.06 -2.93
C VAL A 6 -0.76 2.09 -2.54
N GLU A 7 -1.82 2.06 -3.33
CA GLU A 7 -2.95 1.15 -3.14
C GLU A 7 -2.97 0.09 -4.24
N PHE A 8 -3.07 -1.18 -3.83
CA PHE A 8 -3.28 -2.31 -4.70
C PHE A 8 -4.74 -2.74 -4.62
N ARG A 9 -5.47 -2.63 -5.73
CA ARG A 9 -6.92 -2.76 -5.77
C ARG A 9 -7.40 -3.74 -6.83
N ARG A 10 -8.56 -4.32 -6.54
CA ARG A 10 -9.42 -5.01 -7.51
C ARG A 10 -10.69 -4.20 -7.75
N PRO A 11 -11.48 -4.52 -8.78
CA PRO A 11 -12.79 -3.91 -8.97
C PRO A 11 -13.65 -4.02 -7.70
N GLY A 12 -13.81 -2.90 -6.99
CA GLY A 12 -14.62 -2.82 -5.76
C GLY A 12 -13.93 -3.23 -4.45
N GLU A 13 -12.65 -3.64 -4.46
CA GLU A 13 -11.94 -4.14 -3.28
C GLU A 13 -10.51 -3.55 -3.17
N LEU A 14 -10.12 -3.14 -1.96
CA LEU A 14 -8.73 -2.76 -1.64
C LEU A 14 -8.04 -4.01 -1.08
N ILE A 15 -7.00 -4.51 -1.75
CA ILE A 15 -6.23 -5.67 -1.30
C ILE A 15 -5.28 -5.23 -0.18
N THR A 16 -4.46 -4.23 -0.47
CA THR A 16 -3.49 -3.69 0.49
C THR A 16 -3.11 -2.27 0.13
N SER A 17 -2.57 -1.55 1.10
CA SER A 17 -1.99 -0.23 0.92
C SER A 17 -0.65 -0.14 1.64
N VAL A 18 0.29 0.54 0.99
CA VAL A 18 1.63 0.81 1.52
C VAL A 18 1.80 2.31 1.58
N THR A 19 2.21 2.81 2.74
CA THR A 19 2.56 4.23 2.90
C THR A 19 4.05 4.32 3.14
N THR A 20 4.75 5.06 2.28
CA THR A 20 6.18 5.33 2.41
C THR A 20 6.39 6.78 2.82
N PHE A 21 7.52 7.04 3.48
CA PHE A 21 7.90 8.38 3.94
C PHE A 21 9.29 8.74 3.42
N GLY A 22 9.40 9.93 2.85
CA GLY A 22 10.69 10.47 2.41
C GLY A 22 11.26 9.82 1.16
N LEU A 23 10.48 9.00 0.46
CA LEU A 23 10.75 8.56 -0.91
C LEU A 23 10.06 9.49 -1.90
N ASP A 24 10.57 9.57 -3.12
CA ASP A 24 9.81 10.09 -4.25
C ASP A 24 8.77 9.07 -4.76
N GLU A 25 7.96 9.48 -5.72
CA GLU A 25 6.83 8.69 -6.23
C GLU A 25 7.30 7.36 -6.85
N ASP A 26 8.36 7.37 -7.66
CA ASP A 26 8.89 6.18 -8.32
C ASP A 26 9.48 5.20 -7.29
N ASP A 27 10.32 5.70 -6.37
CA ASP A 27 10.90 4.89 -5.30
C ASP A 27 9.84 4.30 -4.36
N ALA A 28 8.77 5.06 -4.09
CA ALA A 28 7.63 4.61 -3.30
C ALA A 28 6.86 3.48 -4.01
N LEU A 29 6.65 3.60 -5.32
CA LEU A 29 6.00 2.58 -6.14
C LEU A 29 6.82 1.28 -6.18
N GLU A 30 8.13 1.39 -6.45
CA GLU A 30 9.02 0.22 -6.48
C GLU A 30 9.06 -0.50 -5.14
N SER A 31 9.16 0.26 -4.04
CA SER A 31 9.14 -0.30 -2.68
C SER A 31 7.81 -1.00 -2.39
N ALA A 32 6.68 -0.41 -2.78
CA ALA A 32 5.37 -0.99 -2.58
C ALA A 32 5.15 -2.26 -3.41
N LEU A 33 5.66 -2.31 -4.65
CA LEU A 33 5.63 -3.50 -5.50
C LEU A 33 6.48 -4.63 -4.93
N ALA A 34 7.68 -4.32 -4.44
CA ALA A 34 8.54 -5.31 -3.79
C ALA A 34 7.90 -5.91 -2.53
N ILE A 35 7.22 -5.06 -1.73
CA ILE A 35 6.43 -5.52 -0.58
C ILE A 35 5.25 -6.38 -1.04
N PHE A 36 4.55 -5.99 -2.10
CA PHE A 36 3.41 -6.72 -2.63
C PHE A 36 3.77 -8.12 -3.15
N ASP A 37 4.89 -8.25 -3.87
CA ASP A 37 5.39 -9.51 -4.43
C ASP A 37 5.80 -10.52 -3.34
N ASP A 38 6.25 -10.03 -2.17
CA ASP A 38 6.61 -10.88 -1.02
C ASP A 38 5.40 -11.45 -0.28
N PHE A 39 4.17 -10.95 -0.53
CA PHE A 39 2.99 -11.57 0.04
C PHE A 39 2.70 -12.91 -0.66
N PRO A 40 2.55 -14.02 0.10
CA PRO A 40 2.23 -15.33 -0.48
C PRO A 40 0.83 -15.39 -1.09
N GLU A 41 -0.07 -14.49 -0.66
CA GLU A 41 -1.35 -14.26 -1.32
C GLU A 41 -1.17 -13.40 -2.58
N GLY A 42 -0.11 -12.58 -2.62
CA GLY A 42 0.27 -11.59 -3.63
C GLY A 42 0.66 -12.10 -5.01
N ASP A 43 0.60 -13.42 -5.28
CA ASP A 43 0.81 -13.92 -6.65
C ASP A 43 -0.28 -13.32 -7.56
N PRO A 44 0.07 -12.42 -8.50
CA PRO A 44 -0.91 -11.79 -9.39
C PRO A 44 -1.69 -12.82 -10.20
N ARG A 45 -1.14 -14.03 -10.37
CA ARG A 45 -1.77 -15.16 -11.06
C ARG A 45 -2.80 -15.89 -10.21
N SER A 46 -2.72 -15.80 -8.89
CA SER A 46 -3.75 -16.33 -7.96
C SER A 46 -5.02 -15.49 -7.98
N TYR A 47 -4.96 -14.28 -8.52
CA TYR A 47 -6.01 -13.28 -8.36
C TYR A 47 -6.95 -13.11 -9.55
N GLY A 48 -6.65 -13.69 -10.72
CA GLY A 48 -7.55 -13.86 -11.87
C GLY A 48 -8.06 -12.59 -12.57
N ASP A 49 -8.07 -11.46 -11.87
CA ASP A 49 -8.57 -10.14 -12.27
C ASP A 49 -7.43 -9.13 -12.42
N PRO A 50 -7.60 -8.07 -13.24
CA PRO A 50 -6.59 -7.03 -13.39
C PRO A 50 -6.39 -6.28 -12.06
N LEU A 51 -5.14 -6.25 -11.60
CA LEU A 51 -4.70 -5.47 -10.46
C LEU A 51 -4.58 -4.00 -10.88
N GLU A 52 -5.31 -3.11 -10.20
CA GLU A 52 -5.16 -1.66 -10.36
C GLU A 52 -4.23 -1.13 -9.28
N VAL A 53 -3.19 -0.39 -9.69
CA VAL A 53 -2.26 0.27 -8.77
C VAL A 53 -2.52 1.77 -8.80
N ARG A 54 -2.78 2.36 -7.63
CA ARG A 54 -2.91 3.81 -7.47
C ARG A 54 -1.77 4.33 -6.61
N ILE A 55 -1.17 5.43 -7.02
CA ILE A 55 -0.16 6.14 -6.24
C ILE A 55 -0.56 7.60 -6.10
N GLY A 56 -0.29 8.20 -4.94
CA GLY A 56 -0.49 9.62 -4.73
C GLY A 56 0.09 10.11 -3.41
N THR A 57 0.23 11.43 -3.30
CA THR A 57 0.67 12.09 -2.08
C THR A 57 -0.40 11.98 -1.00
N VAL A 58 -0.02 11.52 0.18
CA VAL A 58 -0.90 11.42 1.36
C VAL A 58 -0.61 12.58 2.29
N ALA A 59 -1.65 13.29 2.71
CA ALA A 59 -1.50 14.29 3.77
C ALA A 59 -1.12 13.58 5.09
N GLN A 60 -0.09 14.09 5.78
CA GLN A 60 0.40 13.56 7.07
C GLN A 60 -0.71 13.24 8.08
N GLU A 61 -1.79 14.02 8.05
CA GLU A 61 -2.93 13.94 8.98
C GLU A 61 -3.81 12.69 8.80
N LEU A 62 -3.63 11.90 7.73
CA LEU A 62 -4.40 10.66 7.50
C LEU A 62 -3.68 9.38 7.94
N THR A 63 -2.44 9.47 8.46
CA THR A 63 -1.58 8.29 8.69
C THR A 63 -1.85 7.53 10.01
N PHE A 64 -2.81 7.93 10.85
CA PHE A 64 -3.00 7.28 12.16
C PHE A 64 -4.44 6.84 12.52
N SER A 65 -5.36 6.67 11.57
CA SER A 65 -6.69 6.13 11.91
C SER A 65 -6.83 4.60 11.78
N THR A 66 -5.85 3.87 11.25
CA THR A 66 -5.77 2.41 11.48
C THR A 66 -5.16 2.17 12.85
N GLY A 67 -5.98 2.31 13.89
CA GLY A 67 -5.65 2.01 15.26
C GLY A 67 -5.26 0.54 15.43
N TRP A 68 -3.98 0.22 15.32
CA TRP A 68 -3.41 -0.94 16.00
C TRP A 68 -3.19 -0.55 17.45
N ARG A 69 -4.26 -0.64 18.24
CA ARG A 69 -4.17 -0.62 19.70
C ARG A 69 -3.44 -1.91 20.10
N LYS A 70 -2.13 -1.83 20.31
CA LYS A 70 -1.41 -2.88 21.03
C LYS A 70 -1.95 -2.85 22.46
N LEU A 71 -2.90 -3.73 22.77
CA LEU A 71 -3.23 -4.08 24.15
C LEU A 71 -1.95 -4.67 24.76
N GLN A 72 -1.25 -3.85 25.54
CA GLN A 72 -0.16 -4.30 26.39
C GLN A 72 -0.62 -4.07 27.83
N SER A 73 -0.94 -5.22 28.45
CA SER A 73 -1.07 -5.59 29.87
C SER A 73 -1.66 -4.61 30.88
#